data_AF-R5DVD0-F1
#
_entry.id   AF-R5DVD0-F1
#
_cell.length_a   1.000
_cell.length_b   1.000
_cell.length_c   1.000
_cell.angle_alpha   90.00
_cell.angle_beta   90.00
_cell.angle_gamma   90.00
#
_symmetry.space_group_name_H-M   'P 1'
#
loop_
_entity.id
_entity.type
_entity.pdbx_description
1 polymer ?
#
loop_
_entity_poly.entity_id
_entity_poly.type
_entity_poly.pdbx_seq_one_letter_code
_entity_poly.pdbx_strand_id
1 'polypeptide(L)'
;MSKEIEKTSKLIYFVICYVFFIFANLYMSSILVDKLVHGYKLSNAVFSLNYIKNTGAAFSILQNSRELLIILSMIALVLLALHVIHHLKSISLKTCFFIALLSAGIAGNLHERIVYGFVRDYFQLNFVHFPIFNISDIFINIGVIALIILILIKRK
;
A
#
# COMPACT_ATOMS: atom_id res chain seq x y z
N MET A 1 33.20 1.65 -8.04
CA MET A 1 32.29 0.69 -7.39
C MET A 1 31.80 -0.30 -8.45
N SER A 2 31.96 -1.62 -8.26
CA SER A 2 31.59 -2.60 -9.30
C SER A 2 30.06 -2.63 -9.51
N LYS A 3 29.60 -2.89 -10.75
CA LYS A 3 28.16 -2.91 -11.11
C LYS A 3 27.34 -3.92 -10.27
N GLU A 4 27.98 -4.96 -9.76
CA GLU A 4 27.34 -5.96 -8.89
C GLU A 4 27.17 -5.46 -7.45
N ILE A 5 28.11 -4.66 -6.93
CA ILE A 5 27.97 -4.00 -5.62
C ILE A 5 26.79 -3.03 -5.65
N GLU A 6 26.66 -2.22 -6.71
CA GLU A 6 25.54 -1.28 -6.85
C GLU A 6 24.17 -1.99 -6.88
N LYS A 7 24.04 -3.08 -7.65
CA LYS A 7 22.82 -3.90 -7.71
C LYS A 7 22.44 -4.43 -6.33
N THR A 8 23.42 -4.97 -5.62
CA THR A 8 23.23 -5.55 -4.29
C THR A 8 22.76 -4.50 -3.29
N SER A 9 23.40 -3.32 -3.28
CA SER A 9 23.00 -2.21 -2.40
C SER A 9 21.58 -1.72 -2.68
N LYS A 10 21.17 -1.61 -3.95
CA LYS A 10 19.79 -1.21 -4.29
C LYS A 10 18.75 -2.27 -3.89
N LEU A 11 19.09 -3.56 -3.98
CA LEU A 11 18.21 -4.64 -3.53
C LEU A 11 18.06 -4.62 -2.01
N ILE A 12 19.16 -4.48 -1.26
CA ILE A 12 19.13 -4.34 0.20
C ILE A 12 18.27 -3.13 0.58
N TYR A 13 18.49 -1.98 -0.06
CA TYR A 13 17.69 -0.79 0.16
C TYR A 13 16.20 -1.03 -0.08
N PHE A 14 15.83 -1.65 -1.21
CA PHE A 14 14.46 -2.01 -1.52
C PHE A 14 13.83 -2.89 -0.42
N VAL A 15 14.54 -3.95 0.00
CA VAL A 15 14.07 -4.87 1.05
C VAL A 15 13.87 -4.14 2.38
N ILE A 16 14.83 -3.29 2.78
CA ILE A 16 14.72 -2.49 4.01
C ILE A 16 13.49 -1.57 3.94
N CYS A 17 13.30 -0.85 2.84
CA CYS A 17 12.13 0.01 2.67
C CYS A 17 10.83 -0.80 2.71
N TYR A 18 10.77 -1.94 2.02
CA TYR A 18 9.57 -2.78 1.99
C TYR A 18 9.22 -3.29 3.39
N VAL A 19 10.20 -3.85 4.12
CA VAL A 19 10.03 -4.35 5.49
C VAL A 19 9.60 -3.23 6.43
N PHE A 20 10.23 -2.06 6.34
CA PHE A 20 9.85 -0.90 7.12
C PHE A 20 8.39 -0.49 6.87
N PHE A 21 7.99 -0.36 5.60
CA PHE A 21 6.64 0.09 5.25
C PHE A 21 5.57 -0.95 5.61
N ILE A 22 5.80 -2.23 5.34
CA ILE A 22 4.79 -3.25 5.69
C ILE A 22 4.63 -3.35 7.21
N PHE A 23 5.73 -3.30 7.96
CA PHE A 23 5.67 -3.29 9.43
C PHE A 23 4.94 -2.06 9.96
N ALA A 24 5.31 -0.87 9.48
CA ALA A 24 4.65 0.38 9.86
C ALA A 24 3.16 0.36 9.54
N ASN A 25 2.76 -0.12 8.36
CA ASN A 25 1.37 -0.24 7.94
C ASN A 25 0.57 -1.16 8.88
N LEU A 26 1.06 -2.39 9.08
CA LEU A 26 0.37 -3.39 9.91
C LEU A 26 0.29 -2.94 11.38
N TYR A 27 1.37 -2.36 11.92
CA TYR A 27 1.43 -1.84 13.27
C TYR A 27 0.46 -0.67 13.49
N MET A 28 0.48 0.33 12.60
CA MET A 28 -0.42 1.49 12.71
C MET A 28 -1.89 1.09 12.52
N SER A 29 -2.19 0.22 11.55
CA SER A 29 -3.54 -0.32 11.35
C SER A 29 -4.03 -1.03 12.60
N SER A 30 -3.19 -1.86 13.24
CA SER A 30 -3.54 -2.54 14.48
C SER A 30 -3.87 -1.58 15.62
N ILE A 31 -3.05 -0.55 15.85
CA ILE A 31 -3.29 0.43 16.92
C ILE A 31 -4.56 1.24 16.66
N LEU A 32 -4.77 1.70 15.43
CA LEU A 32 -5.93 2.51 15.10
C LEU A 32 -7.22 1.71 15.25
N VAL A 33 -7.26 0.50 14.70
CA VAL A 33 -8.44 -0.37 14.81
C VAL A 33 -8.72 -0.72 16.26
N ASP A 34 -7.69 -1.06 17.06
CA ASP A 34 -7.84 -1.33 18.48
C ASP A 34 -8.50 -0.15 19.23
N LYS A 35 -7.99 1.07 19.04
CA LYS A 35 -8.58 2.27 19.65
C LYS A 35 -10.02 2.50 19.22
N LEU A 36 -10.33 2.32 17.94
CA LEU A 36 -11.67 2.56 17.40
C LEU A 36 -12.67 1.52 17.92
N VAL A 37 -12.27 0.26 18.02
CA VAL A 37 -13.10 -0.81 18.60
C VAL A 37 -13.35 -0.56 20.09
N HIS A 38 -12.39 0.02 20.82
CA HIS A 38 -12.54 0.43 22.22
C HIS A 38 -13.23 1.80 22.40
N GLY A 39 -13.89 2.32 21.35
CA GLY A 39 -14.78 3.48 21.45
C GLY A 39 -14.09 4.83 21.32
N TYR A 40 -12.81 4.89 20.93
CA TYR A 40 -12.19 6.15 20.54
C TYR A 40 -12.97 6.77 19.37
N LYS A 41 -13.30 8.06 19.48
CA LYS A 41 -14.01 8.80 18.45
C LYS A 41 -13.26 10.07 18.11
N LEU A 42 -13.06 10.30 16.83
CA LEU A 42 -12.56 11.55 16.27
C LEU A 42 -13.46 11.90 15.09
N SER A 43 -14.13 13.06 15.15
CA SER A 43 -15.04 13.52 14.11
C SER A 43 -15.15 15.04 14.13
N ASN A 44 -14.94 15.66 12.98
CA ASN A 44 -15.14 17.11 12.77
C ASN A 44 -15.66 17.37 11.34
N ALA A 45 -15.80 18.62 10.92
CA ALA A 45 -16.35 18.96 9.59
C ALA A 45 -15.51 18.46 8.40
N VAL A 46 -14.23 18.15 8.61
CA VAL A 46 -13.28 17.79 7.54
C VAL A 46 -12.97 16.29 7.56
N PHE A 47 -12.86 15.69 8.74
CA PHE A 47 -12.31 14.35 8.90
C PHE A 47 -12.95 13.60 10.08
N SER A 48 -13.13 12.30 9.88
CA SER A 48 -13.54 11.36 10.93
C SER A 48 -12.74 10.08 10.88
N LEU A 49 -12.60 9.45 12.05
CA LEU A 49 -12.24 8.05 12.13
C LEU A 49 -13.49 7.20 12.27
N ASN A 50 -13.78 6.40 11.24
CA ASN A 50 -14.97 5.57 11.18
C ASN A 50 -14.60 4.17 10.67
N TYR A 51 -14.53 3.20 11.58
CA TYR A 51 -14.10 1.85 11.25
C TYR A 51 -15.18 1.08 10.49
N ILE A 52 -14.86 0.62 9.28
CA ILE A 52 -15.71 -0.25 8.47
C ILE A 52 -14.94 -1.49 8.01
N LYS A 53 -15.70 -2.55 7.70
CA LYS A 53 -15.19 -3.79 7.10
C LYS A 53 -15.46 -3.77 5.61
N ASN A 54 -14.43 -3.57 4.80
CA ASN A 54 -14.56 -3.49 3.34
C ASN A 54 -14.30 -4.86 2.69
N THR A 55 -15.35 -5.46 2.12
CA THR A 55 -15.27 -6.73 1.38
C THR A 55 -14.96 -6.56 -0.10
N GLY A 56 -14.85 -5.32 -0.60
CA GLY A 56 -14.55 -4.98 -1.99
C GLY A 56 -13.15 -4.40 -2.20
N ALA A 57 -12.99 -3.74 -3.34
CA ALA A 57 -11.86 -2.89 -3.67
C ALA A 57 -12.22 -1.40 -3.51
N ALA A 58 -11.42 -0.50 -4.08
CA ALA A 58 -11.71 0.95 -4.09
C ALA A 58 -13.13 1.22 -4.60
N PHE A 59 -13.83 2.20 -4.01
CA PHE A 59 -15.23 2.51 -4.30
C PHE A 59 -16.20 1.32 -4.11
N SER A 60 -15.81 0.33 -3.30
CA SER A 60 -16.58 -0.88 -3.05
C SER A 60 -16.99 -1.63 -4.33
N ILE A 61 -16.17 -1.59 -5.38
CA ILE A 61 -16.33 -2.46 -6.54
C ILE A 61 -15.91 -3.89 -6.16
N LEU A 62 -16.44 -4.91 -6.84
CA LEU A 62 -16.11 -6.32 -6.60
C LEU A 62 -16.34 -6.77 -5.14
N GLN A 63 -17.43 -6.31 -4.51
CA GLN A 63 -17.77 -6.75 -3.15
C GLN A 63 -17.94 -8.26 -3.09
N ASN A 64 -17.49 -8.86 -1.99
CA ASN A 64 -17.56 -10.29 -1.73
C ASN A 64 -16.76 -11.16 -2.71
N SER A 65 -16.00 -10.56 -3.63
CA SER A 65 -15.08 -11.26 -4.55
C SER A 65 -13.70 -11.47 -3.93
N ARG A 66 -13.66 -11.94 -2.67
CA ARG A 66 -12.43 -12.04 -1.85
C ARG A 66 -11.30 -12.79 -2.58
N GLU A 67 -11.60 -13.96 -3.13
CA GLU A 67 -10.61 -14.82 -3.80
C GLU A 67 -10.00 -14.13 -5.01
N LEU A 68 -10.82 -13.49 -5.83
CA LEU A 68 -10.36 -12.70 -6.98
C LEU A 68 -9.43 -11.57 -6.54
N LEU A 69 -9.79 -10.82 -5.50
CA LEU A 69 -8.97 -9.71 -4.99
C LEU A 69 -7.64 -10.19 -4.40
N ILE A 70 -7.62 -11.36 -3.76
CA ILE A 70 -6.39 -12.03 -3.30
C ILE A 70 -5.49 -12.37 -4.50
N ILE A 71 -6.05 -13.02 -5.53
CA ILE A 71 -5.32 -13.41 -6.74
C ILE A 71 -4.72 -12.18 -7.42
N LEU A 72 -5.52 -11.12 -7.64
CA LEU A 72 -5.04 -9.88 -8.26
C LEU A 72 -3.93 -9.21 -7.46
N SER A 73 -4.05 -9.17 -6.13
CA SER A 73 -3.02 -8.60 -5.25
C SER A 73 -1.72 -9.40 -5.34
N MET A 74 -1.80 -10.74 -5.33
CA MET A 74 -0.64 -11.62 -5.47
C MET A 74 0.05 -11.43 -6.82
N ILE A 75 -0.72 -11.38 -7.92
CA ILE A 75 -0.19 -11.11 -9.26
C ILE A 75 0.54 -9.77 -9.28
N ALA A 76 -0.07 -8.71 -8.74
CA ALA A 76 0.54 -7.38 -8.69
C ALA A 76 1.88 -7.39 -7.91
N LEU A 77 1.93 -8.05 -6.75
CA LEU A 77 3.15 -8.17 -5.95
C LEU A 77 4.26 -8.94 -6.70
N VAL A 78 3.92 -10.05 -7.36
CA VAL A 78 4.87 -10.82 -8.17
C VAL A 78 5.41 -9.97 -9.32
N LEU A 79 4.55 -9.26 -10.05
CA LEU A 79 4.98 -8.40 -11.16
C LEU A 79 5.89 -7.25 -10.69
N LEU A 80 5.58 -6.61 -9.55
CA LEU A 80 6.44 -5.58 -8.98
C LEU A 80 7.79 -6.14 -8.53
N ALA A 81 7.81 -7.31 -7.89
CA ALA A 81 9.05 -7.97 -7.49
C ALA A 81 9.92 -8.33 -8.70
N LEU A 82 9.33 -8.93 -9.74
CA LEU A 82 10.03 -9.24 -10.99
C LEU A 82 10.56 -7.98 -11.68
N HIS A 83 9.78 -6.90 -11.69
CA HIS A 83 10.21 -5.61 -12.25
C HIS A 83 11.47 -5.09 -11.53
N VAL A 84 11.47 -5.10 -10.19
CA VAL A 84 12.64 -4.69 -9.40
C VAL A 84 13.84 -5.60 -9.72
N ILE A 85 13.67 -6.93 -9.64
CA ILE A 85 14.77 -7.89 -9.85
C ILE A 85 15.43 -7.72 -11.22
N HIS A 86 14.63 -7.56 -12.29
CA HIS A 86 15.14 -7.41 -13.64
C HIS A 86 15.71 -6.03 -13.96
N HIS A 87 15.23 -4.97 -13.29
CA HIS A 87 15.61 -3.59 -13.62
C HIS A 87 16.41 -2.86 -12.53
N LEU A 88 16.85 -3.53 -11.46
CA LEU A 88 17.67 -2.95 -10.37
C LEU A 88 18.85 -2.10 -10.85
N LYS A 89 19.50 -2.47 -11.96
CA LYS A 89 20.62 -1.70 -12.53
C LYS A 89 20.17 -0.37 -13.16
N SER A 90 18.98 -0.30 -13.74
CA SER A 90 18.49 0.84 -14.51
C SER A 90 17.49 1.74 -13.79
N ILE A 91 16.91 1.26 -12.68
CA ILE A 91 16.01 2.05 -11.84
C ILE A 91 16.77 2.86 -10.79
N SER A 92 16.19 4.00 -10.42
CA SER A 92 16.73 4.90 -9.40
C SER A 92 16.38 4.41 -7.99
N LEU A 93 17.11 4.86 -6.96
CA LEU A 93 16.73 4.60 -5.56
C LEU A 93 15.32 5.12 -5.23
N LYS A 94 14.92 6.27 -5.80
CA LYS A 94 13.56 6.80 -5.66
C LYS A 94 12.52 5.83 -6.22
N THR A 95 12.80 5.23 -7.38
CA THR A 95 11.93 4.21 -7.98
C THR A 95 11.83 2.99 -7.06
N CYS A 96 12.94 2.48 -6.53
CA CYS A 96 12.92 1.38 -5.55
C CYS A 96 12.06 1.72 -4.33
N PHE A 97 12.22 2.93 -3.78
CA PHE A 97 11.46 3.39 -2.61
C PHE A 97 9.94 3.39 -2.87
N PHE A 98 9.49 3.96 -3.99
CA PHE A 98 8.06 4.02 -4.29
C PHE A 98 7.47 2.68 -4.70
N ILE A 99 8.26 1.78 -5.32
CA ILE A 99 7.82 0.39 -5.53
C ILE A 99 7.68 -0.31 -4.18
N ALA A 100 8.64 -0.15 -3.26
CA ALA A 100 8.55 -0.74 -1.92
C ALA A 100 7.32 -0.25 -1.14
N LEU A 101 7.04 1.06 -1.20
CA LEU A 101 5.84 1.66 -0.60
C LEU A 101 4.56 1.09 -1.21
N LEU A 102 4.46 1.06 -2.54
CA LEU A 102 3.31 0.49 -3.27
C LEU A 102 3.10 -0.98 -2.91
N SER A 103 4.16 -1.79 -2.97
CA SER A 103 4.11 -3.22 -2.64
C SER A 103 3.69 -3.43 -1.18
N ALA A 104 4.18 -2.62 -0.24
CA ALA A 104 3.79 -2.72 1.17
C ALA A 104 2.30 -2.38 1.39
N GLY A 105 1.75 -1.41 0.66
CA GLY A 105 0.32 -1.14 0.68
C GLY A 105 -0.51 -2.30 0.14
N ILE A 106 -0.15 -2.84 -1.03
CA ILE A 106 -0.83 -4.00 -1.62
C ILE A 106 -0.77 -5.21 -0.66
N ALA A 107 0.41 -5.49 -0.11
CA ALA A 107 0.62 -6.59 0.83
C ALA A 107 -0.16 -6.42 2.14
N GLY A 108 -0.31 -5.19 2.66
CA GLY A 108 -1.12 -4.92 3.84
C GLY A 108 -2.61 -5.24 3.62
N ASN A 109 -3.19 -4.75 2.53
CA ASN A 109 -4.58 -5.05 2.17
C ASN A 109 -4.78 -6.53 1.82
N LEU A 110 -3.80 -7.19 1.20
CA LEU A 110 -3.82 -8.64 0.97
C LEU A 110 -3.80 -9.42 2.28
N HIS A 111 -2.91 -9.07 3.21
CA HIS A 111 -2.81 -9.69 4.53
C HIS A 111 -4.17 -9.63 5.25
N GLU A 112 -4.82 -8.47 5.28
CA GLU A 112 -6.13 -8.33 5.94
C GLU A 112 -7.22 -9.19 5.28
N ARG A 113 -7.25 -9.25 3.93
CA ARG A 113 -8.17 -10.16 3.22
C ARG A 113 -7.92 -11.63 3.55
N ILE A 114 -6.67 -12.05 3.71
CA ILE A 114 -6.33 -13.42 4.07
C ILE A 114 -6.73 -13.72 5.51
N VAL A 115 -6.35 -12.86 6.45
CA VAL A 115 -6.49 -13.10 7.90
C VAL A 115 -7.90 -12.82 8.41
N TYR A 116 -8.51 -11.70 8.00
CA TYR A 116 -9.80 -11.25 8.51
C TYR A 116 -10.96 -11.46 7.53
N GLY A 117 -10.66 -11.70 6.25
CA GLY A 117 -11.67 -11.85 5.20
C GLY A 117 -12.14 -10.54 4.55
N PHE A 118 -11.67 -9.39 5.05
CA PHE A 118 -12.00 -8.05 4.58
C PHE A 118 -10.83 -7.10 4.85
N VAL A 119 -10.85 -5.92 4.25
CA VAL A 119 -9.92 -4.82 4.55
C VAL A 119 -10.52 -3.92 5.64
N ARG A 120 -9.68 -3.47 6.57
CA ARG A 120 -10.06 -2.59 7.68
C ARG A 120 -9.86 -1.14 7.24
N ASP A 121 -10.95 -0.43 6.97
CA ASP A 121 -10.93 0.97 6.57
C ASP A 121 -11.37 1.87 7.72
N TYR A 122 -10.78 3.06 7.84
CA TYR A 122 -11.02 3.92 9.00
C TYR A 122 -10.87 5.43 8.77
N PHE A 123 -10.26 5.88 7.67
CA PHE A 123 -10.14 7.31 7.36
C PHE A 123 -11.31 7.78 6.52
N GLN A 124 -12.13 8.68 7.07
CA GLN A 124 -13.27 9.27 6.39
C GLN A 124 -13.06 10.78 6.17
N LEU A 125 -13.25 11.25 4.94
CA LEU A 125 -13.30 12.66 4.61
C LEU A 125 -14.76 13.12 4.64
N ASN A 126 -15.06 14.16 5.41
CA ASN A 126 -16.44 14.63 5.60
C ASN A 126 -16.83 15.78 4.66
N PHE A 127 -15.86 16.39 3.99
CA PHE A 127 -16.07 17.49 3.03
C PHE A 127 -16.29 17.01 1.59
N VAL A 128 -16.15 15.71 1.32
CA VAL A 128 -16.32 15.10 0.01
C VAL A 128 -16.86 13.67 0.15
N HIS A 129 -17.70 13.23 -0.79
CA HIS A 129 -18.14 11.84 -0.87
C HIS A 129 -17.02 10.94 -1.43
N PHE A 130 -16.02 10.68 -0.61
CA PHE A 130 -14.92 9.79 -0.91
C PHE A 130 -15.05 8.49 -0.09
N PRO A 131 -14.72 7.31 -0.65
CA PRO A 131 -14.74 6.05 0.10
C PRO A 131 -13.85 6.15 1.35
N ILE A 132 -14.28 5.51 2.44
CA ILE A 132 -13.41 5.35 3.62
C ILE A 132 -12.22 4.51 3.20
N PHE A 133 -11.02 4.90 3.61
CA PHE A 133 -9.77 4.28 3.20
C PHE A 133 -8.86 4.01 4.41
N ASN A 134 -7.72 3.37 4.17
CA ASN A 134 -6.74 3.07 5.22
C ASN A 134 -5.31 3.48 4.83
N ILE A 135 -4.33 3.11 5.67
CA ILE A 135 -2.91 3.40 5.43
C ILE A 135 -2.38 2.67 4.19
N SER A 136 -2.80 1.43 3.95
CA SER A 136 -2.45 0.68 2.73
C SER A 136 -2.86 1.44 1.47
N ASP A 137 -4.06 2.04 1.45
CA ASP A 137 -4.56 2.79 0.30
C ASP A 137 -3.76 4.08 0.09
N ILE A 138 -3.33 4.76 1.17
CA ILE A 138 -2.43 5.90 1.09
C ILE A 138 -1.10 5.48 0.43
N PHE A 139 -0.53 4.36 0.87
CA PHE A 139 0.73 3.84 0.32
C PHE A 139 0.61 3.49 -1.16
N ILE A 140 -0.49 2.84 -1.54
CA ILE A 140 -0.80 2.50 -2.94
C ILE A 140 -0.91 3.77 -3.77
N ASN A 141 -1.71 4.75 -3.35
CA ASN A 141 -1.94 5.97 -4.13
C ASN A 141 -0.65 6.80 -4.26
N ILE A 142 0.08 7.03 -3.17
CA ILE A 142 1.36 7.77 -3.21
C ILE A 142 2.37 7.03 -4.09
N GLY A 143 2.49 5.71 -3.94
CA GLY A 143 3.39 4.89 -4.75
C GLY A 143 3.07 4.98 -6.24
N VAL A 144 1.81 4.81 -6.63
CA VAL A 144 1.36 4.90 -8.02
C VAL A 144 1.62 6.30 -8.59
N ILE A 145 1.17 7.35 -7.92
CA ILE A 145 1.32 8.74 -8.40
C ILE A 145 2.81 9.10 -8.57
N ALA A 146 3.64 8.78 -7.58
CA ALA A 146 5.07 9.06 -7.64
C ALA A 146 5.76 8.29 -8.77
N LEU A 147 5.43 7.02 -8.99
CA LEU A 147 5.98 6.23 -10.08
C LEU A 147 5.57 6.77 -11.45
N ILE A 148 4.30 7.18 -11.63
CA ILE A 148 3.84 7.83 -12.85
C ILE A 148 4.64 9.11 -13.11
N ILE A 149 4.81 9.97 -12.11
CA ILE A 149 5.59 11.21 -12.23
C ILE A 149 7.04 10.91 -12.64
N LEU A 150 7.68 9.94 -12.00
CA LEU A 150 9.06 9.54 -12.32
C LEU A 150 9.19 9.02 -13.77
N ILE A 151 8.19 8.28 -14.26
CA ILE A 151 8.16 7.80 -15.64
C ILE A 151 8.01 8.97 -16.62
N LEU A 152 7.10 9.91 -16.34
CA LEU A 152 6.83 11.06 -17.21
C LEU A 152 8.03 12.01 -17.28
N ILE A 153 8.71 12.25 -16.16
CA ILE A 153 9.91 13.11 -16.12
C ILE A 153 11.07 12.46 -16.87
N LYS A 154 11.27 11.15 -16.75
CA LYS A 154 12.37 10.43 -17.43
C LYS A 154 12.22 10.37 -18.96
N ARG A 155 11.00 10.61 -19.49
CA ARG A 155 10.70 10.62 -20.93
C ARG A 155 10.94 11.99 -21.59
N LYS A 156 11.24 13.03 -20.82
CA LYS A 156 11.76 14.31 -21.33
C LYS A 156 13.29 14.27 -21.34
#